data_AF-A0AAE6C8P2-F1
#
_entry.id   AF-A0AAE6C8P2-F1
#
_cell.length_a   1.000
_cell.length_b   1.000
_cell.length_c   1.000
_cell.angle_alpha   90.00
_cell.angle_beta   90.00
_cell.angle_gamma   90.00
#
_symmetry.space_group_name_H-M   'P 1'
#
loop_
_entity.id
_entity.type
_entity.pdbx_description
1 polymer ?
#
loop_
_entity_poly.entity_id
_entity_poly.type
_entity_poly.pdbx_seq_one_letter_code
_entity_poly.pdbx_strand_id
1 'polypeptide(L)'
;MLARVLLLLACLTIPSALRAEQTAAEKAGFASNLTIYLAKGAPGACGPGCDRWIAIEGEIDGNAASRVRRFLAGVKDTQRPIYLHSPGGNVEQSYVIGRLLRSRKAVARVGQTIASACAAGTQIDAACLKAKNAGGEIEAELTTYRAMCNSACGYLFLGATSREVAPDAALAVHDSRLVFAIHGHPPEALLAEFKRRRTASADRERTAYIAAMGISRELDGLIRTVKFEDLHLLTRAELYRFGIDTRPVAETLWRLEKATRPYIRKVAALRGENGPSFRTMEWRLYCDIKNRVPLMFAAEIDEAATGQHTIVMAADAAPTEEAGGRPVLSGKYEVWSGSLDFGKFRAIMASRALHVRETTQKPDDTADTAKFDIDTTGLPSAWTQLEELCPPPTAAPKSPWPSVPPPGRGS
;
A
#
# COMPACT_ATOMS: atom_id res chain seq x y z
N MET A 1 -4.46 63.26 -36.72
CA MET A 1 -5.69 62.44 -36.72
C MET A 1 -5.37 61.07 -37.32
N LEU A 2 -5.98 60.03 -36.74
CA LEU A 2 -6.06 58.62 -37.18
C LEU A 2 -4.90 57.69 -36.77
N ALA A 3 -5.22 56.95 -35.71
CA ALA A 3 -4.46 55.91 -35.07
C ALA A 3 -4.58 54.56 -35.80
N ARG A 4 -3.53 53.75 -35.59
CA ARG A 4 -3.35 52.34 -35.98
C ARG A 4 -4.50 51.45 -35.49
N VAL A 5 -4.94 50.51 -36.31
CA VAL A 5 -5.61 49.28 -35.85
C VAL A 5 -4.93 48.08 -36.51
N LEU A 6 -3.96 47.51 -35.78
CA LEU A 6 -3.50 46.14 -35.93
C LEU A 6 -4.46 45.29 -35.10
N LEU A 7 -5.29 44.47 -35.75
CA LEU A 7 -6.09 43.45 -35.07
C LEU A 7 -5.14 42.34 -34.60
N LEU A 8 -4.80 42.35 -33.32
CA LEU A 8 -4.18 41.24 -32.62
C LEU A 8 -5.24 40.16 -32.37
N LEU A 9 -5.06 38.98 -32.98
CA LEU A 9 -5.65 37.73 -32.50
C LEU A 9 -5.11 37.46 -31.09
N ALA A 10 -5.84 37.88 -30.06
CA ALA A 10 -5.68 37.36 -28.71
C ALA A 10 -6.56 36.12 -28.57
N CYS A 11 -5.96 34.94 -28.75
CA CYS A 11 -6.55 33.69 -28.31
C CYS A 11 -6.79 33.76 -26.79
N LEU A 12 -8.05 33.88 -26.37
CA LEU A 12 -8.46 33.71 -24.99
C LEU A 12 -8.30 32.24 -24.60
N THR A 13 -7.14 31.88 -24.04
CA THR A 13 -6.99 30.64 -23.29
C THR A 13 -7.67 30.83 -21.93
N ILE A 14 -8.93 30.42 -21.82
CA ILE A 14 -9.60 30.26 -20.52
C ILE A 14 -8.98 29.03 -19.85
N PRO A 15 -8.41 29.12 -18.64
CA PRO A 15 -7.96 27.95 -17.91
C PRO A 15 -9.18 27.12 -17.49
N SER A 16 -9.50 26.10 -18.29
CA SER A 16 -10.36 25.00 -17.87
C SER A 16 -9.47 24.04 -17.08
N ALA A 17 -9.87 23.67 -15.87
CA ALA A 17 -9.14 22.69 -15.07
C ALA A 17 -9.97 21.41 -14.95
N LEU A 18 -9.39 20.26 -15.33
CA LEU A 18 -9.94 18.97 -14.92
C LEU A 18 -9.81 18.80 -13.40
N ARG A 19 -10.93 18.56 -12.72
CA ARG A 19 -10.95 18.32 -11.28
C ARG A 19 -11.83 17.11 -10.97
N ALA A 20 -11.24 16.05 -10.42
CA ALA A 20 -12.05 15.03 -9.78
C ALA A 20 -12.64 15.63 -8.49
N GLU A 21 -13.95 15.89 -8.49
CA GLU A 21 -14.65 16.42 -7.33
C GLU A 21 -15.21 15.25 -6.53
N GLN A 22 -14.64 15.03 -5.34
CA GLN A 22 -14.99 13.93 -4.44
C GLN A 22 -15.99 14.36 -3.38
N THR A 23 -16.68 13.37 -2.81
CA THR A 23 -17.59 13.61 -1.70
C THR A 23 -16.83 14.17 -0.49
N ALA A 24 -17.50 14.99 0.34
CA ALA A 24 -16.89 15.57 1.53
C ALA A 24 -16.36 14.50 2.52
N ALA A 25 -16.94 13.30 2.50
CA ALA A 25 -16.52 12.16 3.30
C ALA A 25 -15.16 11.58 2.85
N GLU A 26 -14.86 11.57 1.55
CA GLU A 26 -13.59 11.07 1.00
C GLU A 26 -12.43 12.04 1.22
N LYS A 27 -12.72 13.34 1.33
CA LYS A 27 -11.72 14.37 1.68
C LYS A 27 -11.46 14.48 3.18
N ALA A 28 -12.35 13.92 4.00
CA ALA A 28 -12.19 13.94 5.45
C ALA A 28 -10.90 13.20 5.82
N GLY A 29 -9.99 13.86 6.53
CA GLY A 29 -8.69 13.29 6.91
C GLY A 29 -7.53 13.64 5.97
N PHE A 30 -7.74 14.46 4.93
CA PHE A 30 -6.67 14.95 4.06
C PHE A 30 -6.47 16.46 4.16
N ALA A 31 -5.22 16.89 4.02
CA ALA A 31 -4.90 18.30 3.83
C ALA A 31 -5.43 18.79 2.47
N SER A 32 -5.92 20.02 2.41
CA SER A 32 -6.46 20.64 1.19
C SER A 32 -5.41 20.95 0.12
N ASN A 33 -4.12 20.87 0.49
CA ASN A 33 -3.00 21.08 -0.41
C ASN A 33 -2.03 19.89 -0.36
N LEU A 34 -1.46 19.55 -1.52
CA LEU A 34 -0.48 18.47 -1.63
C LEU A 34 0.81 18.88 -0.95
N THR A 35 1.21 18.12 0.06
CA THR A 35 2.47 18.28 0.80
C THR A 35 3.48 17.26 0.30
N ILE A 36 4.74 17.67 0.16
CA ILE A 36 5.86 16.80 -0.24
C ILE A 36 7.05 17.05 0.68
N TYR A 37 7.60 15.99 1.28
CA TYR A 37 8.67 16.10 2.27
C TYR A 37 9.52 14.83 2.38
N LEU A 38 10.70 14.94 3.01
CA LEU A 38 11.57 13.81 3.29
C LEU A 38 11.21 13.23 4.64
N ALA A 39 11.00 11.91 4.67
CA ALA A 39 10.74 11.17 5.89
C ALA A 39 11.85 10.13 6.13
N LYS A 40 12.07 9.84 7.40
CA LYS A 40 13.05 8.89 7.88
C LYS A 40 12.41 8.04 8.98
N GLY A 41 12.66 6.74 8.95
CA GLY A 41 12.19 5.80 9.97
C GLY A 41 13.34 4.96 10.50
N ALA A 42 12.97 3.89 11.21
CA ALA A 42 13.94 2.88 11.64
C ALA A 42 14.66 2.22 10.44
N PRO A 43 15.84 1.61 10.64
CA PRO A 43 16.49 0.80 9.61
C PRO A 43 15.53 -0.23 9.01
N GLY A 44 15.36 -0.21 7.70
CA GLY A 44 14.44 -1.11 6.98
C GLY A 44 12.98 -0.66 6.92
N ALA A 45 12.62 0.52 7.43
CA ALA A 45 11.23 1.01 7.47
C ALA A 45 10.55 1.05 6.08
N CYS A 46 11.30 1.23 4.99
CA CYS A 46 10.76 1.28 3.62
C CYS A 46 11.25 0.12 2.73
N GLY A 47 11.66 -1.00 3.32
CA GLY A 47 12.22 -2.15 2.61
C GLY A 47 13.67 -2.45 2.99
N PRO A 48 14.26 -3.55 2.50
CA PRO A 48 15.62 -3.94 2.84
C PRO A 48 16.64 -2.84 2.55
N GLY A 49 17.39 -2.42 3.58
CA GLY A 49 18.40 -1.34 3.47
C GLY A 49 17.82 0.07 3.28
N CYS A 50 16.51 0.25 3.45
CA CYS A 50 15.82 1.52 3.25
C CYS A 50 15.29 2.08 4.58
N ASP A 51 15.74 3.26 4.96
CA ASP A 51 15.26 3.99 6.14
C ASP A 51 14.71 5.39 5.79
N ARG A 52 14.72 5.77 4.51
CA ARG A 52 14.33 7.10 4.03
C ARG A 52 13.46 7.03 2.79
N TRP A 53 12.43 7.87 2.75
CA TRP A 53 11.51 7.98 1.63
C TRP A 53 11.04 9.43 1.41
N ILE A 54 10.39 9.64 0.27
CA ILE A 54 9.67 10.89 -0.02
C ILE A 54 8.18 10.63 0.23
N ALA A 55 7.56 11.41 1.09
CA ALA A 55 6.12 11.38 1.30
C ALA A 55 5.44 12.42 0.40
N ILE A 56 4.37 12.04 -0.29
CA ILE A 56 3.48 12.94 -1.03
C ILE A 56 2.05 12.69 -0.55
N GLU A 57 1.47 13.67 0.17
CA GLU A 57 0.21 13.49 0.88
C GLU A 57 -0.75 14.68 0.70
N GLY A 58 -2.06 14.42 0.70
CA GLY A 58 -3.11 15.45 0.62
C GLY A 58 -3.78 15.62 -0.76
N GLU A 59 -4.70 16.57 -0.89
CA GLU A 59 -5.39 16.88 -2.15
C GLU A 59 -4.41 17.50 -3.17
N ILE A 60 -4.46 17.01 -4.41
CA ILE A 60 -3.70 17.55 -5.54
C ILE A 60 -4.34 18.86 -5.99
N ASP A 61 -3.97 19.96 -5.35
CA ASP A 61 -4.46 21.31 -5.70
C ASP A 61 -3.78 21.86 -6.97
N GLY A 62 -4.28 23.00 -7.46
CA GLY A 62 -3.83 23.64 -8.70
C GLY A 62 -2.35 24.07 -8.74
N ASN A 63 -1.65 24.11 -7.59
CA ASN A 63 -0.23 24.45 -7.51
C ASN A 63 0.67 23.24 -7.16
N ALA A 64 0.09 22.05 -7.05
CA ALA A 64 0.80 20.85 -6.62
C ALA A 64 2.03 20.52 -7.47
N ALA A 65 1.93 20.56 -8.81
CA ALA A 65 3.06 20.23 -9.68
C ALA A 65 4.22 21.22 -9.55
N SER A 66 3.91 22.49 -9.28
CA SER A 66 4.92 23.54 -9.04
C SER A 66 5.71 23.25 -7.76
N ARG A 67 5.02 22.86 -6.67
CA ARG A 67 5.68 22.47 -5.41
C ARG A 67 6.52 21.20 -5.56
N VAL A 68 5.95 20.16 -6.17
CA VAL A 68 6.67 18.89 -6.39
C VAL A 68 7.90 19.07 -7.28
N ARG A 69 7.80 19.85 -8.36
CA ARG A 69 8.95 20.17 -9.23
C ARG A 69 10.08 20.83 -8.45
N ARG A 70 9.79 21.85 -7.64
CA ARG A 70 10.80 22.55 -6.83
C ARG A 70 11.46 21.60 -5.83
N PHE A 71 10.66 20.79 -5.14
CA PHE A 71 11.18 19.82 -4.18
C PHE A 71 12.11 18.78 -4.85
N LEU A 72 11.65 18.15 -5.93
CA LEU A 72 12.43 17.12 -6.63
C LEU A 72 13.68 17.67 -7.31
N ALA A 73 13.74 18.96 -7.65
CA ALA A 73 14.95 19.60 -8.14
C ALA A 73 16.05 19.68 -7.06
N GLY A 74 15.67 19.80 -5.78
CA GLY A 74 16.60 19.81 -4.65
C GLY A 74 17.06 18.42 -4.19
N VAL A 75 16.26 17.38 -4.44
CA VAL A 75 16.61 16.00 -4.07
C VAL A 75 17.45 15.36 -5.18
N LYS A 76 18.75 15.17 -4.93
CA LYS A 76 19.67 14.52 -5.88
C LYS A 76 19.51 12.99 -5.92
N ASP A 77 19.14 12.40 -4.80
CA ASP A 77 18.90 10.97 -4.68
C ASP A 77 17.61 10.60 -5.42
N THR A 78 17.75 9.86 -6.51
CA THR A 78 16.64 9.39 -7.34
C THR A 78 16.12 8.01 -6.92
N GLN A 79 16.82 7.33 -6.01
CA GLN A 79 16.53 5.94 -5.63
C GLN A 79 15.56 5.86 -4.44
N ARG A 80 15.32 6.97 -3.73
CA ARG A 80 14.34 6.98 -2.63
C ARG A 80 12.95 6.62 -3.14
N PRO A 81 12.27 5.64 -2.51
CA PRO A 81 10.89 5.35 -2.84
C PRO A 81 10.00 6.53 -2.48
N ILE A 82 8.96 6.74 -3.27
CA ILE A 82 7.96 7.77 -3.07
C ILE A 82 6.67 7.10 -2.58
N TYR A 83 6.19 7.49 -1.41
CA TYR A 83 4.92 7.02 -0.87
C TYR A 83 3.83 8.06 -1.08
N LEU A 84 2.71 7.60 -1.66
CA LEU A 84 1.56 8.42 -1.97
C LEU A 84 0.40 8.11 -1.03
N HIS A 85 -0.15 9.16 -0.42
CA HIS A 85 -1.39 9.11 0.33
C HIS A 85 -2.29 10.30 -0.02
N SER A 86 -3.13 10.14 -1.03
CA SER A 86 -3.90 11.24 -1.59
C SER A 86 -5.30 10.80 -1.99
N PRO A 87 -6.32 11.62 -1.70
CA PRO A 87 -7.67 11.31 -2.11
C PRO A 87 -7.80 11.58 -3.62
N GLY A 88 -7.01 12.45 -4.21
CA GLY A 88 -7.13 12.88 -5.61
C GLY A 88 -7.08 14.40 -5.73
N GLY A 89 -7.76 14.97 -6.72
CA GLY A 89 -7.80 16.42 -6.97
C GLY A 89 -7.70 16.79 -8.45
N ASN A 90 -6.80 17.71 -8.78
CA ASN A 90 -6.58 18.23 -10.12
C ASN A 90 -5.80 17.23 -11.00
N VAL A 91 -6.45 16.77 -12.06
CA VAL A 91 -5.90 15.72 -12.96
C VAL A 91 -4.73 16.24 -13.80
N GLU A 92 -4.80 17.50 -14.26
CA GLU A 92 -3.72 18.09 -15.06
C GLU A 92 -2.42 18.19 -14.25
N GLN A 93 -2.52 18.60 -12.98
CA GLN A 93 -1.40 18.63 -12.05
C GLN A 93 -0.85 17.21 -11.83
N SER A 94 -1.71 16.20 -11.69
CA SER A 94 -1.28 14.80 -11.61
C SER A 94 -0.50 14.34 -12.83
N TYR A 95 -0.94 14.68 -14.05
CA TYR A 95 -0.19 14.34 -15.27
C TYR A 95 1.19 14.99 -15.33
N VAL A 96 1.30 16.25 -14.89
CA VAL A 96 2.59 16.94 -14.81
C VAL A 96 3.49 16.27 -13.77
N ILE A 97 2.98 15.96 -12.57
CA ILE A 97 3.76 15.29 -11.54
C ILE A 97 4.17 13.90 -11.99
N GLY A 98 3.27 13.11 -12.54
CA GLY A 98 3.59 11.76 -13.03
C GLY A 98 4.67 11.76 -14.11
N ARG A 99 4.69 12.75 -15.02
CA ARG A 99 5.79 12.93 -15.97
C ARG A 99 7.13 13.27 -15.28
N LEU A 100 7.12 14.03 -14.18
CA LEU A 100 8.30 14.29 -13.37
C LEU A 100 8.80 13.02 -12.66
N LEU A 101 7.88 12.18 -12.16
CA LEU A 101 8.25 10.90 -11.56
C LEU A 101 8.87 9.97 -12.60
N ARG A 102 8.29 9.92 -13.80
CA ARG A 102 8.78 9.12 -14.92
C ARG A 102 10.19 9.50 -15.33
N SER A 103 10.47 10.80 -15.50
CA SER A 103 11.80 11.28 -15.92
C SER A 103 12.90 10.95 -14.92
N ARG A 104 12.53 10.72 -13.66
CA ARG A 104 13.44 10.31 -12.58
C ARG A 104 13.49 8.80 -12.36
N LYS A 105 12.78 8.00 -13.16
CA LYS A 105 12.62 6.55 -12.98
C LYS A 105 12.18 6.19 -11.55
N ALA A 106 11.26 6.98 -10.99
CA ALA A 106 10.87 6.84 -9.60
C ALA A 106 10.20 5.48 -9.32
N VAL A 107 10.40 5.00 -8.10
CA VAL A 107 9.61 3.94 -7.48
C VAL A 107 8.48 4.62 -6.69
N ALA A 108 7.23 4.38 -7.05
CA ALA A 108 6.09 4.86 -6.29
C ALA A 108 5.36 3.72 -5.60
N ARG A 109 4.89 4.00 -4.38
CA ARG A 109 4.17 3.07 -3.52
C ARG A 109 2.95 3.77 -2.93
N VAL A 110 1.90 3.02 -2.60
CA VAL A 110 0.77 3.56 -1.82
C VAL A 110 1.05 3.31 -0.34
N GLY A 111 1.07 4.38 0.45
CA GLY A 111 1.38 4.31 1.88
C GLY A 111 1.25 5.68 2.55
N GLN A 112 0.86 5.68 3.82
CA GLN A 112 0.72 6.87 4.65
C GLN A 112 1.95 7.02 5.55
N THR A 113 2.45 8.25 5.65
CA THR A 113 3.56 8.61 6.54
C THR A 113 3.02 9.20 7.83
N ILE A 114 3.29 8.54 8.95
CA ILE A 114 2.91 9.00 10.28
C ILE A 114 4.10 9.77 10.86
N ALA A 115 4.07 11.10 10.72
CA ALA A 115 5.17 11.95 11.16
C ALA A 115 5.16 12.14 12.68
N SER A 116 6.29 11.88 13.34
CA SER A 116 6.43 11.95 14.80
C SER A 116 6.38 13.38 15.34
N ALA A 117 6.66 14.39 14.51
CA ALA A 117 6.54 15.80 14.90
C ALA A 117 5.07 16.29 14.96
N CYS A 118 4.12 15.47 14.48
CA CYS A 118 2.70 15.77 14.59
C CYS A 118 2.14 15.22 15.91
N ALA A 119 1.16 15.91 16.48
CA ALA A 119 0.50 15.44 17.70
C ALA A 119 -0.23 14.10 17.47
N ALA A 120 -0.33 13.28 18.52
CA ALA A 120 -1.00 11.99 18.44
C ALA A 120 -2.44 12.13 17.91
N GLY A 121 -2.78 11.33 16.90
CA GLY A 121 -4.14 11.28 16.32
C GLY A 121 -4.43 12.33 15.24
N THR A 122 -3.49 13.21 14.90
CA THR A 122 -3.64 14.21 13.83
C THR A 122 -2.42 14.21 12.92
N GLN A 123 -2.66 14.21 11.60
CA GLN A 123 -1.63 14.26 10.57
C GLN A 123 -1.84 15.43 9.59
N ILE A 124 -2.84 16.29 9.85
CA ILE A 124 -3.32 17.32 8.92
C ILE A 124 -3.63 18.67 9.57
N ASP A 125 -3.48 18.83 10.89
CA ASP A 125 -3.65 20.14 11.51
C ASP A 125 -2.55 21.13 11.08
N ALA A 126 -2.77 22.42 11.36
CA ALA A 126 -1.86 23.48 10.94
C ALA A 126 -0.42 23.33 11.49
N ALA A 127 -0.26 22.84 12.72
CA ALA A 127 1.06 22.66 13.33
C ALA A 127 1.81 21.50 12.67
N CYS A 128 1.12 20.38 12.43
CA CYS A 128 1.64 19.23 11.72
C CYS A 128 2.01 19.57 10.27
N LEU A 129 1.13 20.26 9.54
CA LEU A 129 1.42 20.70 8.17
C LEU A 129 2.59 21.69 8.13
N LYS A 130 2.71 22.58 9.10
CA LYS A 130 3.88 23.45 9.23
C LYS A 130 5.16 22.64 9.45
N ALA A 131 5.13 21.62 10.32
CA ALA A 131 6.29 20.75 10.55
C ALA A 131 6.68 19.96 9.29
N LYS A 132 5.72 19.35 8.59
CA LYS A 132 5.95 18.63 7.33
C LYS A 132 6.53 19.54 6.23
N ASN A 133 6.18 20.83 6.22
CA ASN A 133 6.66 21.81 5.24
C ASN A 133 7.89 22.61 5.67
N ALA A 134 8.45 22.38 6.87
CA ALA A 134 9.58 23.15 7.39
C ALA A 134 10.91 22.90 6.66
N GLY A 135 10.99 21.83 5.85
CA GLY A 135 12.20 21.36 5.20
C GLY A 135 13.04 20.46 6.11
N GLY A 136 13.98 19.71 5.51
CA GLY A 136 14.75 18.68 6.21
C GLY A 136 14.07 17.31 6.23
N GLU A 137 14.68 16.36 6.93
CA GLU A 137 14.13 15.01 7.15
C GLU A 137 13.29 15.01 8.44
N ILE A 138 12.09 14.42 8.38
CA ILE A 138 11.22 14.23 9.54
C ILE A 138 11.25 12.76 9.98
N GLU A 139 11.43 12.52 11.28
CA GLU A 139 11.28 11.18 11.85
C GLU A 139 9.79 10.77 11.74
N ALA A 140 9.56 9.55 11.26
CA ALA A 140 8.24 9.05 10.90
C ALA A 140 8.17 7.52 10.90
N GLU A 141 6.94 7.02 11.01
CA GLU A 141 6.59 5.64 10.72
C GLU A 141 5.85 5.55 9.38
N LEU A 142 5.94 4.39 8.74
CA LEU A 142 5.28 4.11 7.48
C LEU A 142 4.22 3.02 7.66
N THR A 143 3.02 3.24 7.12
CA THR A 143 1.95 2.24 7.11
C THR A 143 1.28 2.18 5.73
N THR A 144 1.01 0.97 5.25
CA THR A 144 0.20 0.73 4.04
C THR A 144 -1.28 0.55 4.36
N TYR A 145 -1.59 0.12 5.59
CA TYR A 145 -2.96 -0.11 6.04
C TYR A 145 -3.81 1.14 5.92
N ARG A 146 -4.91 1.04 5.15
CA ARG A 146 -5.84 2.14 4.84
C ARG A 146 -5.19 3.32 4.11
N ALA A 147 -3.94 3.19 3.68
CA ALA A 147 -3.35 4.17 2.79
C ALA A 147 -4.05 4.06 1.44
N MET A 148 -4.42 5.21 0.88
CA MET A 148 -5.08 5.28 -0.42
C MET A 148 -4.40 6.25 -1.37
N CYS A 149 -4.53 5.96 -2.66
CA CYS A 149 -4.20 6.84 -3.75
C CYS A 149 -5.38 6.78 -4.73
N ASN A 150 -6.32 7.70 -4.59
CA ASN A 150 -7.58 7.62 -5.34
C ASN A 150 -7.63 8.66 -6.46
N SER A 151 -8.45 8.36 -7.47
CA SER A 151 -8.81 9.32 -8.52
C SER A 151 -7.59 9.94 -9.22
N ALA A 152 -7.43 11.26 -9.17
CA ALA A 152 -6.29 11.96 -9.75
C ALA A 152 -4.94 11.51 -9.20
N CYS A 153 -4.87 10.98 -7.97
CA CYS A 153 -3.64 10.37 -7.45
C CYS A 153 -3.22 9.16 -8.28
N GLY A 154 -4.18 8.37 -8.76
CA GLY A 154 -3.91 7.24 -9.65
C GLY A 154 -3.07 7.65 -10.84
N TYR A 155 -3.42 8.74 -11.54
CA TYR A 155 -2.62 9.22 -12.66
C TYR A 155 -1.20 9.65 -12.28
N LEU A 156 -1.03 10.26 -11.10
CA LEU A 156 0.29 10.60 -10.56
C LEU A 156 1.12 9.32 -10.35
N PHE A 157 0.52 8.32 -9.69
CA PHE A 157 1.12 7.01 -9.42
C PHE A 157 1.52 6.28 -10.71
N LEU A 158 0.67 6.30 -11.75
CA LEU A 158 0.97 5.70 -13.05
C LEU A 158 2.24 6.28 -13.69
N GLY A 159 2.63 7.51 -13.33
CA GLY A 159 3.84 8.16 -13.81
C GLY A 159 5.14 7.48 -13.41
N ALA A 160 5.17 6.79 -12.27
CA ALA A 160 6.35 6.07 -11.82
C ALA A 160 6.68 4.88 -12.73
N THR A 161 7.96 4.53 -12.82
CA THR A 161 8.41 3.40 -13.64
C THR A 161 8.37 2.07 -12.89
N SER A 162 8.44 2.12 -11.55
CA SER A 162 8.09 1.01 -10.66
C SER A 162 6.95 1.44 -9.75
N ARG A 163 5.96 0.57 -9.60
CA ARG A 163 4.68 0.85 -8.96
C ARG A 163 4.31 -0.32 -8.08
N GLU A 164 4.14 -0.06 -6.80
CA GLU A 164 3.89 -1.10 -5.81
C GLU A 164 2.67 -0.75 -4.96
N VAL A 165 1.66 -1.62 -4.98
CA VAL A 165 0.47 -1.50 -4.15
C VAL A 165 0.44 -2.70 -3.21
N ALA A 166 0.50 -2.45 -1.90
CA ALA A 166 0.39 -3.49 -0.89
C ALA A 166 -1.05 -4.02 -0.81
N PRO A 167 -1.27 -5.29 -0.39
CA PRO A 167 -2.61 -5.88 -0.29
C PRO A 167 -3.61 -5.13 0.59
N ASP A 168 -3.14 -4.33 1.55
CA ASP A 168 -3.96 -3.55 2.49
C ASP A 168 -4.02 -2.03 2.17
N ALA A 169 -3.46 -1.65 1.02
CA ALA A 169 -3.53 -0.30 0.48
C ALA A 169 -4.54 -0.22 -0.68
N ALA A 170 -5.08 0.98 -0.91
CA ALA A 170 -6.12 1.21 -1.90
C ALA A 170 -5.63 2.07 -3.08
N LEU A 171 -5.90 1.62 -4.30
CA LEU A 171 -5.81 2.43 -5.51
C LEU A 171 -7.18 2.39 -6.19
N ALA A 172 -7.95 3.46 -6.07
CA ALA A 172 -9.28 3.54 -6.66
C ALA A 172 -9.34 4.51 -7.84
N VAL A 173 -10.17 4.19 -8.83
CA VAL A 173 -10.35 4.99 -10.04
C VAL A 173 -11.83 5.27 -10.29
N HIS A 174 -12.08 6.39 -10.95
CA HIS A 174 -13.41 6.80 -11.40
C HIS A 174 -13.30 7.85 -12.51
N ASP A 175 -14.38 8.11 -13.24
CA ASP A 175 -14.38 9.14 -14.28
C ASP A 175 -14.27 10.55 -13.68
N SER A 176 -13.65 11.46 -14.44
CA SER A 176 -13.42 12.82 -13.97
C SER A 176 -14.63 13.72 -14.28
N ARG A 177 -15.12 14.44 -13.26
CA ARG A 177 -16.04 15.54 -13.49
C ARG A 177 -15.29 16.74 -14.07
N LEU A 178 -15.87 17.41 -15.07
CA LEU A 178 -15.35 18.69 -15.51
C LEU A 178 -16.01 19.83 -14.73
N VAL A 179 -15.19 20.66 -14.10
CA VAL A 179 -15.63 21.86 -13.37
C VAL A 179 -15.25 23.08 -14.19
N PHE A 180 -16.24 23.89 -14.54
CA PHE A 180 -16.05 25.08 -15.37
C PHE A 180 -16.46 26.32 -14.60
N ALA A 181 -15.57 27.32 -14.55
CA ALA A 181 -15.95 28.66 -14.15
C ALA A 181 -16.61 29.35 -15.35
N ILE A 182 -17.94 29.48 -15.31
CA ILE A 182 -18.72 30.13 -16.35
C ILE A 182 -19.14 31.49 -15.82
N HIS A 183 -18.69 32.55 -16.50
CA HIS A 183 -19.11 33.91 -16.21
C HIS A 183 -20.21 34.33 -17.19
N GLY A 184 -21.26 34.97 -16.66
CA GLY A 184 -22.44 35.36 -17.44
C GLY A 184 -23.42 34.22 -17.71
N HIS A 185 -24.36 34.44 -18.62
CA HIS A 185 -25.44 33.50 -18.96
C HIS A 185 -25.36 33.13 -20.44
N PRO A 186 -24.38 32.29 -20.86
CA PRO A 186 -24.28 31.87 -22.24
C PRO A 186 -25.52 31.06 -22.65
N PRO A 187 -25.94 31.10 -23.94
CA PRO A 187 -27.02 30.25 -24.44
C PRO A 187 -26.76 28.77 -24.14
N GLU A 188 -27.81 28.03 -23.76
CA GLU A 188 -27.69 26.64 -23.32
C GLU A 188 -27.01 25.73 -24.36
N ALA A 189 -27.37 25.89 -25.64
CA ALA A 189 -26.77 25.13 -26.73
C ALA A 189 -25.26 25.36 -26.86
N LEU A 190 -24.80 26.61 -26.63
CA LEU A 190 -23.39 26.94 -26.65
C LEU A 190 -22.66 26.29 -25.46
N LEU A 191 -23.28 26.31 -24.29
CA LEU A 191 -22.72 25.68 -23.10
C LEU A 191 -22.64 24.14 -23.25
N ALA A 192 -23.68 23.51 -23.81
CA ALA A 192 -23.71 22.08 -24.07
C ALA A 192 -22.62 21.66 -25.05
N GLU A 193 -22.45 22.41 -26.15
CA GLU A 193 -21.38 22.15 -27.12
C GLU A 193 -19.98 22.35 -26.51
N PHE A 194 -19.80 23.42 -25.73
CA PHE A 194 -18.55 23.64 -25.01
C PHE A 194 -18.21 22.47 -24.08
N LYS A 195 -19.16 22.05 -23.24
CA LYS A 195 -18.98 20.89 -22.33
C LYS A 195 -18.60 19.64 -23.12
N ARG A 196 -19.34 19.32 -24.19
CA ARG A 196 -19.07 18.15 -25.06
C ARG A 196 -17.66 18.17 -25.64
N ARG A 197 -17.21 19.30 -26.20
CA ARG A 197 -15.86 19.44 -26.76
C ARG A 197 -14.77 19.28 -25.69
N ARG A 198 -14.98 19.87 -24.51
CA ARG A 198 -14.04 19.77 -23.39
C ARG A 198 -13.95 18.35 -22.84
N THR A 199 -15.07 17.65 -22.69
CA THR A 199 -15.09 16.22 -22.31
C THR A 199 -14.34 15.38 -23.33
N ALA A 200 -14.58 15.57 -24.62
CA ALA A 200 -13.85 14.84 -25.65
C ALA A 200 -12.34 15.12 -25.64
N SER A 201 -11.91 16.35 -25.31
CA SER A 201 -10.48 16.67 -25.16
C SER A 201 -9.86 16.01 -23.94
N ALA A 202 -10.52 16.14 -22.79
CA ALA A 202 -10.14 15.51 -21.53
C ALA A 202 -9.95 13.99 -21.69
N ASP A 203 -10.90 13.35 -22.35
CA ASP A 203 -10.86 11.93 -22.67
C ASP A 203 -9.65 11.55 -23.50
N ARG A 204 -9.35 12.30 -24.57
CA ARG A 204 -8.17 12.05 -25.41
C ARG A 204 -6.87 12.23 -24.63
N GLU A 205 -6.80 13.26 -23.79
CA GLU A 205 -5.63 13.53 -22.94
C GLU A 205 -5.40 12.41 -21.93
N ARG A 206 -6.48 11.90 -21.29
CA ARG A 206 -6.42 10.76 -20.39
C ARG A 206 -5.92 9.51 -21.11
N THR A 207 -6.55 9.14 -22.23
CA THR A 207 -6.14 7.96 -23.01
C THR A 207 -4.67 8.06 -23.45
N ALA A 208 -4.24 9.23 -23.94
CA ALA A 208 -2.86 9.46 -24.34
C ALA A 208 -1.88 9.36 -23.16
N TYR A 209 -2.25 9.91 -22.00
CA TYR A 209 -1.42 9.83 -20.80
C TYR A 209 -1.26 8.39 -20.31
N ILE A 210 -2.36 7.64 -20.18
CA ILE A 210 -2.34 6.23 -19.77
C ILE A 210 -1.43 5.41 -20.68
N ALA A 211 -1.59 5.56 -22.01
CA ALA A 211 -0.75 4.88 -22.98
C ALA A 211 0.73 5.26 -22.85
N ALA A 212 1.05 6.54 -22.67
CA ALA A 212 2.43 7.02 -22.50
C ALA A 212 3.09 6.50 -21.20
N MET A 213 2.30 6.13 -20.19
CA MET A 213 2.78 5.51 -18.96
C MET A 213 2.94 3.98 -19.06
N GLY A 214 2.68 3.39 -20.24
CA GLY A 214 2.79 1.96 -20.48
C GLY A 214 1.70 1.15 -19.77
N ILE A 215 0.51 1.73 -19.59
CA ILE A 215 -0.64 1.10 -18.94
C ILE A 215 -1.65 0.65 -19.99
N SER A 216 -2.30 -0.49 -19.74
CA SER A 216 -3.32 -1.05 -20.63
C SER A 216 -4.47 -0.06 -20.86
N ARG A 217 -4.93 0.02 -22.11
CA ARG A 217 -6.12 0.79 -22.50
C ARG A 217 -7.40 0.32 -21.79
N GLU A 218 -7.41 -0.92 -21.29
CA GLU A 218 -8.54 -1.47 -20.55
C GLU A 218 -8.83 -0.69 -19.26
N LEU A 219 -7.81 -0.06 -18.66
CA LEU A 219 -8.00 0.85 -17.52
C LEU A 219 -8.81 2.08 -17.92
N ASP A 220 -8.54 2.68 -19.08
CA ASP A 220 -9.31 3.83 -19.59
C ASP A 220 -10.78 3.44 -19.83
N GLY A 221 -10.99 2.24 -20.36
CA GLY A 221 -12.32 1.66 -20.52
C GLY A 221 -13.07 1.53 -19.19
N LEU A 222 -12.42 0.98 -18.15
CA LEU A 222 -13.00 0.86 -16.80
C LEU A 222 -13.28 2.22 -16.17
N ILE A 223 -12.37 3.18 -16.27
CA ILE A 223 -12.54 4.52 -15.70
C ILE A 223 -13.84 5.16 -16.20
N ARG A 224 -14.12 5.06 -17.51
CA ARG A 224 -15.33 5.63 -18.15
C ARG A 224 -16.64 5.00 -17.68
N THR A 225 -16.61 3.80 -17.08
CA THR A 225 -17.83 3.13 -16.59
C THR A 225 -18.16 3.50 -15.15
N VAL A 226 -17.25 4.15 -14.43
CA VAL A 226 -17.39 4.45 -13.00
C VAL A 226 -17.70 5.93 -12.85
N LYS A 227 -18.86 6.27 -12.27
CA LYS A 227 -19.29 7.66 -12.06
C LYS A 227 -18.34 8.38 -11.10
N PHE A 228 -18.31 9.72 -11.16
CA PHE A 228 -17.36 10.48 -10.36
C PHE A 228 -17.68 10.49 -8.85
N GLU A 229 -18.92 10.15 -8.49
CA GLU A 229 -19.39 9.98 -7.11
C GLU A 229 -19.09 8.59 -6.53
N ASP A 230 -18.69 7.65 -7.38
CA ASP A 230 -18.39 6.27 -7.02
C ASP A 230 -16.88 6.01 -7.07
N LEU A 231 -16.43 4.93 -6.42
CA LEU A 231 -15.04 4.47 -6.49
C LEU A 231 -14.99 3.00 -6.93
N HIS A 232 -14.23 2.72 -7.98
CA HIS A 232 -13.80 1.35 -8.27
C HIS A 232 -12.42 1.12 -7.65
N LEU A 233 -12.38 0.39 -6.55
CA LEU A 233 -11.12 -0.07 -5.96
C LEU A 233 -10.50 -1.16 -6.86
N LEU A 234 -9.31 -0.87 -7.40
CA LEU A 234 -8.63 -1.82 -8.27
C LEU A 234 -8.21 -3.07 -7.47
N THR A 235 -8.67 -4.22 -7.93
CA THR A 235 -8.27 -5.51 -7.37
C THR A 235 -6.82 -5.84 -7.73
N ARG A 236 -6.21 -6.79 -7.01
CA ARG A 236 -4.85 -7.26 -7.34
C ARG A 236 -4.73 -7.79 -8.78
N ALA A 237 -5.75 -8.53 -9.23
CA ALA A 237 -5.81 -9.04 -10.61
C ALA A 237 -5.87 -7.90 -11.63
N GLU A 238 -6.62 -6.83 -11.36
CA GLU A 238 -6.70 -5.66 -12.23
C GLU A 238 -5.40 -4.85 -12.25
N LEU A 239 -4.77 -4.63 -11.09
CA LEU A 239 -3.47 -3.97 -11.01
C LEU A 239 -2.43 -4.68 -11.89
N TYR A 240 -2.41 -6.02 -11.84
CA TYR A 240 -1.52 -6.83 -12.66
C TYR A 240 -1.90 -6.77 -14.15
N ARG A 241 -3.17 -7.04 -14.47
CA ARG A 241 -3.71 -7.06 -15.85
C ARG A 241 -3.51 -5.74 -16.57
N PHE A 242 -3.71 -4.62 -15.89
CA PHE A 242 -3.51 -3.29 -16.47
C PHE A 242 -2.05 -2.89 -16.61
N GLY A 243 -1.11 -3.67 -16.06
CA GLY A 243 0.31 -3.36 -16.08
C GLY A 243 0.70 -2.31 -15.03
N ILE A 244 -0.14 -2.05 -14.03
CA ILE A 244 0.13 -1.07 -12.97
C ILE A 244 1.19 -1.61 -12.02
N ASP A 245 0.88 -2.69 -11.31
CA ASP A 245 1.82 -3.42 -10.45
C ASP A 245 1.84 -4.88 -10.91
N THR A 246 2.92 -5.28 -11.55
CA THR A 246 3.08 -6.58 -12.22
C THR A 246 3.86 -7.58 -11.37
N ARG A 247 4.01 -7.34 -10.06
CA ARG A 247 4.68 -8.30 -9.18
C ARG A 247 3.80 -9.55 -9.00
N PRO A 248 4.38 -10.77 -9.11
CA PRO A 248 3.64 -12.00 -8.85
C PRO A 248 3.32 -12.18 -7.36
N VAL A 249 4.07 -11.51 -6.49
CA VAL A 249 3.85 -11.48 -5.04
C VAL A 249 3.80 -10.01 -4.61
N ALA A 250 2.72 -9.62 -3.95
CA ALA A 250 2.57 -8.29 -3.35
C ALA A 250 2.34 -8.45 -1.85
N GLU A 251 3.08 -7.69 -1.04
CA GLU A 251 3.15 -7.92 0.41
C GLU A 251 2.95 -6.63 1.19
N THR A 252 2.45 -6.76 2.42
CA THR A 252 2.50 -5.70 3.42
C THR A 252 3.84 -5.75 4.16
N LEU A 253 4.15 -4.67 4.89
CA LEU A 253 5.13 -4.76 5.98
C LEU A 253 4.55 -5.59 7.12
N TRP A 254 5.42 -6.13 7.97
CA TRP A 254 4.99 -6.67 9.26
C TRP A 254 4.49 -5.52 10.15
N ARG A 255 3.34 -5.71 10.79
CA ARG A 255 2.69 -4.68 11.63
C ARG A 255 2.06 -5.28 12.87
N LEU A 256 2.05 -4.50 13.95
CA LEU A 256 1.35 -4.84 15.18
C LEU A 256 -0.16 -4.65 15.04
N GLU A 257 -0.92 -5.63 15.53
CA GLU A 257 -2.35 -5.59 15.72
C GLU A 257 -2.70 -5.58 17.20
N LYS A 258 -3.30 -4.48 17.65
CA LYS A 258 -3.73 -4.25 19.03
C LYS A 258 -5.12 -4.83 19.28
N ALA A 259 -5.26 -6.14 19.12
CA ALA A 259 -6.47 -6.87 19.47
C ALA A 259 -6.47 -7.28 20.96
N THR A 260 -7.57 -7.87 21.46
CA THR A 260 -7.65 -8.42 22.83
C THR A 260 -6.49 -9.38 23.14
N ARG A 261 -6.06 -10.14 22.14
CA ARG A 261 -4.77 -10.84 22.14
C ARG A 261 -3.90 -10.19 21.07
N PRO A 262 -2.90 -9.37 21.44
CA PRO A 262 -2.01 -8.74 20.48
C PRO A 262 -1.26 -9.77 19.64
N TYR A 263 -1.03 -9.44 18.37
CA TYR A 263 -0.21 -10.22 17.46
C TYR A 263 0.40 -9.29 16.42
N ILE A 264 1.48 -9.72 15.78
CA ILE A 264 1.97 -9.07 14.56
C ILE A 264 1.49 -9.85 13.36
N ARG A 265 1.15 -9.13 12.28
CA ARG A 265 0.68 -9.74 11.04
C ARG A 265 1.45 -9.27 9.83
N LYS A 266 1.42 -10.12 8.79
CA LYS A 266 1.79 -9.79 7.42
C LYS A 266 0.77 -10.40 6.47
N VAL A 267 0.44 -9.67 5.41
CA VAL A 267 -0.46 -10.14 4.36
C VAL A 267 0.30 -10.17 3.04
N ALA A 268 0.10 -11.23 2.25
CA ALA A 268 0.61 -11.33 0.89
C ALA A 268 -0.50 -11.74 -0.08
N ALA A 269 -0.44 -11.24 -1.30
CA ALA A 269 -1.26 -11.67 -2.42
C ALA A 269 -0.35 -12.33 -3.45
N LEU A 270 -0.55 -13.62 -3.69
CA LEU A 270 0.27 -14.44 -4.57
C LEU A 270 -0.50 -14.79 -5.83
N ARG A 271 0.14 -14.63 -6.98
CA ARG A 271 -0.43 -15.00 -8.26
C ARG A 271 -0.54 -16.52 -8.38
N GLY A 272 -1.71 -17.02 -8.77
CA GLY A 272 -1.89 -18.43 -9.09
C GLY A 272 -1.12 -18.84 -10.36
N GLU A 273 -0.68 -20.09 -10.43
CA GLU A 273 0.14 -20.60 -11.55
C GLU A 273 -0.62 -20.60 -12.89
N ASN A 274 -1.93 -20.87 -12.86
CA ASN A 274 -2.73 -21.16 -14.05
C ASN A 274 -3.80 -20.10 -14.38
N GLY A 275 -3.64 -18.85 -13.92
CA GLY A 275 -4.66 -17.83 -14.19
C GLY A 275 -4.31 -16.39 -13.80
N PRO A 276 -5.28 -15.46 -13.93
CA PRO A 276 -5.15 -14.08 -13.47
C PRO A 276 -5.49 -13.92 -11.98
N SER A 277 -5.83 -15.02 -11.28
CA SER A 277 -6.23 -15.00 -9.88
C SER A 277 -5.04 -14.73 -8.96
N PHE A 278 -5.35 -14.12 -7.81
CA PHE A 278 -4.43 -13.95 -6.72
C PHE A 278 -5.04 -14.54 -5.46
N ARG A 279 -4.26 -15.37 -4.76
CA ARG A 279 -4.62 -15.95 -3.47
C ARG A 279 -4.08 -15.05 -2.37
N THR A 280 -4.96 -14.61 -1.46
CA THR A 280 -4.55 -13.84 -0.28
C THR A 280 -4.14 -14.78 0.84
N MET A 281 -3.00 -14.47 1.46
CA MET A 281 -2.43 -15.20 2.58
C MET A 281 -2.07 -14.24 3.73
N GLU A 282 -2.20 -14.70 4.96
CA GLU A 282 -1.89 -13.97 6.17
C GLU A 282 -1.01 -14.81 7.11
N TRP A 283 0.01 -14.18 7.67
CA TRP A 283 0.85 -14.70 8.74
C TRP A 283 0.55 -13.92 10.01
N ARG A 284 0.40 -14.63 11.13
CA ARG A 284 0.28 -14.03 12.47
C ARG A 284 1.26 -14.66 13.44
N LEU A 285 2.05 -13.84 14.09
CA LEU A 285 2.90 -14.24 15.21
C LEU A 285 2.34 -13.64 16.50
N TYR A 286 2.26 -14.47 17.53
CA TYR A 286 1.72 -14.09 18.83
C TYR A 286 2.86 -13.96 19.86
N CYS A 287 2.53 -13.42 21.02
CA CYS A 287 3.44 -13.37 22.17
C CYS A 287 4.09 -14.73 22.45
N ASP A 288 5.35 -14.68 22.87
CA ASP A 288 6.08 -15.87 23.34
C ASP A 288 5.32 -16.56 24.48
N ILE A 289 5.24 -17.89 24.41
CA ILE A 289 4.71 -18.74 25.46
C ILE A 289 5.72 -19.84 25.74
N LYS A 290 6.43 -19.73 26.87
CA LYS A 290 7.43 -20.72 27.30
C LYS A 290 8.54 -20.94 26.25
N ASN A 291 9.13 -19.86 25.71
CA ASN A 291 10.20 -19.91 24.71
C ASN A 291 9.77 -20.53 23.36
N ARG A 292 8.48 -20.42 23.05
CA ARG A 292 7.85 -20.81 21.79
C ARG A 292 7.01 -19.66 21.28
N VAL A 293 7.28 -19.22 20.05
CA VAL A 293 6.48 -18.19 19.36
C VAL A 293 5.35 -18.89 18.59
N PRO A 294 4.08 -18.73 18.98
CA PRO A 294 2.96 -19.30 18.24
C PRO A 294 2.84 -18.60 16.89
N LEU A 295 2.63 -19.41 15.85
CA LEU A 295 2.52 -18.96 14.48
C LEU A 295 1.25 -19.52 13.86
N MET A 296 0.48 -18.64 13.24
CA MET A 296 -0.72 -18.99 12.49
C MET A 296 -0.57 -18.50 11.05
N PHE A 297 -1.02 -19.32 10.13
CA PHE A 297 -1.13 -19.00 8.71
C PHE A 297 -2.59 -19.13 8.31
N ALA A 298 -3.08 -18.21 7.52
CA ALA A 298 -4.39 -18.34 6.89
C ALA A 298 -4.27 -18.04 5.40
N ALA A 299 -4.96 -18.80 4.57
CA ALA A 299 -5.06 -18.52 3.15
C ALA A 299 -6.50 -18.73 2.69
N GLU A 300 -6.96 -17.94 1.73
CA GLU A 300 -8.26 -18.18 1.11
C GLU A 300 -8.26 -19.56 0.44
N ILE A 301 -9.37 -20.30 0.58
CA ILE A 301 -9.57 -21.58 -0.09
C ILE A 301 -9.56 -21.32 -1.59
N ASP A 302 -8.70 -22.02 -2.33
CA ASP A 302 -8.77 -22.04 -3.78
C ASP A 302 -9.83 -23.07 -4.19
N GLU A 303 -11.03 -22.61 -4.53
CA GLU A 303 -12.14 -23.48 -4.94
C GLU A 303 -11.82 -24.33 -6.18
N ALA A 304 -10.82 -23.93 -6.98
CA ALA A 304 -10.38 -24.69 -8.14
C ALA A 304 -9.32 -25.75 -7.80
N ALA A 305 -8.70 -25.68 -6.62
CA ALA A 305 -7.68 -26.63 -6.20
C ALA A 305 -8.30 -27.91 -5.63
N THR A 306 -7.92 -29.06 -6.19
CA THR A 306 -8.31 -30.38 -5.67
C THR A 306 -7.11 -31.03 -4.97
N GLY A 307 -7.23 -31.31 -3.67
CA GLY A 307 -6.19 -32.01 -2.91
C GLY A 307 -6.10 -31.59 -1.45
N GLN A 308 -5.22 -32.23 -0.69
CA GLN A 308 -4.85 -31.76 0.66
C GLN A 308 -3.61 -30.87 0.56
N HIS A 309 -3.74 -29.64 1.04
CA HIS A 309 -2.65 -28.67 1.05
C HIS A 309 -1.86 -28.82 2.35
N THR A 310 -0.54 -28.82 2.27
CA THR A 310 0.35 -28.78 3.43
C THR A 310 1.28 -27.59 3.24
N ILE A 311 1.31 -26.69 4.21
CA ILE A 311 2.22 -25.54 4.18
C ILE A 311 3.24 -25.72 5.28
N VAL A 312 4.51 -25.56 4.91
CA VAL A 312 5.62 -25.44 5.84
C VAL A 312 6.48 -24.25 5.47
N MET A 313 7.11 -23.63 6.46
CA MET A 313 8.06 -22.55 6.24
C MET A 313 9.37 -22.81 6.98
N ALA A 314 10.45 -22.32 6.40
CA ALA A 314 11.77 -22.24 7.02
C ALA A 314 12.37 -20.86 6.75
N ALA A 315 13.46 -20.51 7.44
CA ALA A 315 14.22 -19.29 7.15
C ALA A 315 15.65 -19.63 6.78
N ASP A 316 16.31 -18.73 6.05
CA ASP A 316 17.73 -18.85 5.70
C ASP A 316 18.61 -19.21 6.91
N ALA A 317 18.36 -18.53 8.05
CA ALA A 317 19.14 -18.74 9.27
C ALA A 317 18.77 -20.02 10.05
N ALA A 318 17.70 -20.72 9.66
CA ALA A 318 17.23 -21.95 10.30
C ALA A 318 16.51 -22.87 9.28
N PRO A 319 17.24 -23.41 8.27
CA PRO A 319 16.63 -24.10 7.12
C PRO A 319 16.03 -25.47 7.47
N THR A 320 16.42 -26.07 8.61
CA THR A 320 15.92 -27.36 9.08
C THR A 320 14.72 -27.24 10.03
N GLU A 321 14.30 -26.02 10.36
CA GLU A 321 13.20 -25.76 11.29
C GLU A 321 11.95 -25.40 10.52
N GLU A 322 11.18 -26.43 10.18
CA GLU A 322 9.91 -26.25 9.51
C GLU A 322 8.79 -25.97 10.52
N ALA A 323 8.06 -24.87 10.33
CA ALA A 323 6.81 -24.60 11.03
C ALA A 323 5.64 -24.65 10.06
N GLY A 324 4.56 -25.32 10.45
CA GLY A 324 3.37 -25.50 9.63
C GLY A 324 2.77 -26.89 9.82
N GLY A 325 2.10 -27.40 8.79
CA GLY A 325 1.49 -28.72 8.80
C GLY A 325 0.27 -28.82 7.90
N ARG A 326 -0.73 -29.57 8.35
CA ARG A 326 -2.03 -29.68 7.66
C ARG A 326 -2.98 -28.57 8.11
N PRO A 327 -3.85 -28.07 7.21
CA PRO A 327 -4.79 -27.01 7.53
C PRO A 327 -5.96 -27.55 8.34
N VAL A 328 -6.57 -26.64 9.06
CA VAL A 328 -7.94 -26.74 9.55
C VAL A 328 -8.79 -25.78 8.73
N LEU A 329 -9.95 -26.24 8.26
CA LEU A 329 -10.89 -25.40 7.54
C LEU A 329 -11.60 -24.45 8.51
N SER A 330 -11.65 -23.17 8.16
CA SER A 330 -12.33 -22.13 8.93
C SER A 330 -13.07 -21.17 7.99
N GLY A 331 -14.36 -21.45 7.76
CA GLY A 331 -15.16 -20.69 6.79
C GLY A 331 -14.57 -20.80 5.39
N LYS A 332 -14.22 -19.65 4.78
CA LYS A 332 -13.59 -19.57 3.45
C LYS A 332 -12.06 -19.66 3.46
N TYR A 333 -11.46 -20.01 4.59
CA TYR A 333 -10.01 -20.04 4.77
C TYR A 333 -9.52 -21.43 5.19
N GLU A 334 -8.34 -21.77 4.72
CA GLU A 334 -7.49 -22.80 5.30
C GLU A 334 -6.58 -22.16 6.36
N VAL A 335 -6.47 -22.78 7.53
CA VAL A 335 -5.68 -22.25 8.65
C VAL A 335 -4.68 -23.29 9.12
N TRP A 336 -3.40 -22.92 9.10
CA TRP A 336 -2.31 -23.74 9.63
C TRP A 336 -1.82 -23.14 10.94
N SER A 337 -1.44 -23.99 11.89
CA SER A 337 -0.90 -23.57 13.19
C SER A 337 0.41 -24.29 13.46
N GLY A 338 1.38 -23.55 13.99
CA GLY A 338 2.68 -24.06 14.36
C GLY A 338 3.28 -23.25 15.51
N SER A 339 4.50 -23.59 15.89
CA SER A 339 5.28 -22.75 16.81
C SER A 339 6.76 -22.83 16.48
N LEU A 340 7.45 -21.71 16.69
CA LEU A 340 8.89 -21.56 16.47
C LEU A 340 9.60 -21.55 17.82
N ASP A 341 10.78 -22.17 17.91
CA ASP A 341 11.67 -21.94 19.06
C ASP A 341 12.12 -20.48 19.10
N PHE A 342 12.07 -19.83 20.27
CA PHE A 342 12.37 -18.40 20.38
C PHE A 342 13.83 -18.05 20.04
N GLY A 343 14.79 -18.92 20.38
CA GLY A 343 16.19 -18.72 20.05
C GLY A 343 16.41 -18.67 18.53
N LYS A 344 15.67 -19.51 17.81
CA LYS A 344 15.70 -19.58 16.34
C LYS A 344 14.83 -18.50 15.69
N PHE A 345 13.72 -18.10 16.33
CA PHE A 345 12.93 -16.95 15.89
C PHE A 345 13.76 -15.66 15.86
N ARG A 346 14.68 -15.46 16.80
CA ARG A 346 15.64 -14.34 16.73
C ARG A 346 16.50 -14.39 15.45
N ALA A 347 16.90 -15.58 15.00
CA ALA A 347 17.63 -15.74 13.75
C ALA A 347 16.74 -15.47 12.52
N ILE A 348 15.45 -15.81 12.59
CA ILE A 348 14.44 -15.46 11.58
C ILE A 348 14.31 -13.93 11.45
N MET A 349 14.26 -13.20 12.57
CA MET A 349 14.20 -11.73 12.54
C MET A 349 15.42 -11.08 11.87
N ALA A 350 16.56 -11.77 11.84
CA ALA A 350 17.77 -11.33 11.13
C ALA A 350 17.83 -11.80 9.67
N SER A 351 16.95 -12.71 9.25
CA SER A 351 16.86 -13.21 7.88
C SER A 351 16.15 -12.19 7.00
N ARG A 352 16.46 -12.17 5.70
CA ARG A 352 15.80 -11.28 4.73
C ARG A 352 14.42 -11.77 4.32
N ALA A 353 14.25 -13.09 4.27
CA ALA A 353 13.03 -13.72 3.83
C ALA A 353 12.75 -15.01 4.60
N LEU A 354 11.51 -15.45 4.50
CA LEU A 354 10.98 -16.72 4.94
C LEU A 354 10.67 -17.55 3.70
N HIS A 355 11.26 -18.74 3.59
CA HIS A 355 11.00 -19.67 2.50
C HIS A 355 9.76 -20.50 2.84
N VAL A 356 8.73 -20.35 2.03
CA VAL A 356 7.49 -21.09 2.17
C VAL A 356 7.45 -22.19 1.11
N ARG A 357 7.09 -23.39 1.56
CA ARG A 357 6.86 -24.56 0.73
C ARG A 357 5.43 -25.02 0.93
N GLU A 358 4.65 -24.96 -0.13
CA GLU A 358 3.30 -25.51 -0.19
C GLU A 358 3.36 -26.82 -0.98
N THR A 359 2.78 -27.88 -0.42
CA THR A 359 2.68 -29.20 -1.05
C THR A 359 1.21 -29.55 -1.20
N THR A 360 0.77 -29.78 -2.43
CA THR A 360 -0.60 -30.19 -2.74
C THR A 360 -0.59 -31.67 -3.08
N GLN A 361 -1.16 -32.49 -2.19
CA GLN A 361 -1.34 -33.91 -2.42
C GLN A 361 -2.62 -34.12 -3.24
N LYS A 362 -2.49 -34.62 -4.47
CA LYS A 362 -3.60 -34.90 -5.37
C LYS A 362 -4.27 -36.24 -5.05
N PRO A 363 -5.52 -36.47 -5.50
CA PRO A 363 -6.23 -37.74 -5.29
C PRO A 363 -5.57 -38.97 -5.92
N ASP A 364 -4.69 -38.77 -6.90
CA ASP A 364 -3.94 -39.83 -7.60
C ASP A 364 -2.59 -40.15 -6.93
N ASP A 365 -2.41 -39.74 -5.67
CA ASP A 365 -1.18 -39.85 -4.88
C ASP A 365 0.05 -39.10 -5.43
N THR A 366 -0.11 -38.28 -6.47
CA THR A 366 0.93 -37.36 -6.91
C THR A 366 0.94 -36.09 -6.06
N ALA A 367 2.11 -35.46 -5.94
CA ALA A 367 2.29 -34.25 -5.14
C ALA A 367 2.92 -33.13 -5.97
N ASP A 368 2.27 -31.98 -6.00
CA ASP A 368 2.85 -30.76 -6.54
C ASP A 368 3.46 -29.94 -5.39
N THR A 369 4.60 -29.29 -5.64
CA THR A 369 5.26 -28.44 -4.64
C THR A 369 5.51 -27.06 -5.20
N ALA A 370 4.86 -26.05 -4.60
CA ALA A 370 5.12 -24.65 -4.86
C ALA A 370 6.09 -24.10 -3.80
N LYS A 371 6.99 -23.21 -4.23
CA LYS A 371 7.93 -22.50 -3.34
C LYS A 371 7.85 -21.01 -3.60
N PHE A 372 7.79 -20.23 -2.54
CA PHE A 372 7.81 -18.78 -2.61
C PHE A 372 8.41 -18.19 -1.34
N ASP A 373 8.90 -16.96 -1.45
CA ASP A 373 9.51 -16.24 -0.34
C ASP A 373 8.58 -15.16 0.20
N ILE A 374 8.63 -14.94 1.51
CA ILE A 374 7.90 -13.89 2.21
C ILE A 374 8.91 -13.01 2.94
N ASP A 375 8.89 -11.71 2.65
CA ASP A 375 9.87 -10.77 3.15
C ASP A 375 9.66 -10.44 4.65
N THR A 376 10.76 -10.28 5.39
CA THR A 376 10.74 -10.01 6.84
C THR A 376 10.80 -8.52 7.18
N THR A 377 10.66 -7.62 6.21
CA THR A 377 10.74 -6.17 6.43
C THR A 377 9.70 -5.72 7.46
N GLY A 378 10.18 -4.99 8.46
CA GLY A 378 9.37 -4.51 9.58
C GLY A 378 9.20 -5.52 10.72
N LEU A 379 9.59 -6.80 10.54
CA LEU A 379 9.41 -7.84 11.54
C LEU A 379 10.09 -7.51 12.88
N PRO A 380 11.39 -7.11 12.92
CA PRO A 380 12.04 -6.81 14.20
C PRO A 380 11.35 -5.67 14.96
N SER A 381 10.99 -4.58 14.26
CA SER A 381 10.32 -3.44 14.88
C SER A 381 8.92 -3.79 15.38
N ALA A 382 8.13 -4.50 14.57
CA ALA A 382 6.80 -4.95 14.96
C ALA A 382 6.86 -5.91 16.16
N TRP A 383 7.87 -6.79 16.19
CA TRP A 383 8.07 -7.72 17.30
C TRP A 383 8.42 -7.00 18.60
N THR A 384 9.35 -6.03 18.59
CA THR A 384 9.65 -5.23 19.78
C THR A 384 8.41 -4.54 20.33
N GLN A 385 7.56 -3.98 19.47
CA GLN A 385 6.29 -3.38 19.90
C GLN A 385 5.29 -4.41 20.46
N LEU A 386 5.30 -5.64 19.95
CA LEU A 386 4.47 -6.72 20.47
C LEU A 386 4.93 -7.16 21.86
N GLU A 387 6.24 -7.29 22.07
CA GLU A 387 6.83 -7.70 23.35
C GLU A 387 6.42 -6.76 24.50
N GLU A 388 6.34 -5.45 24.24
CA GLU A 388 5.85 -4.46 25.20
C GLU A 388 4.40 -4.69 25.66
N LEU A 389 3.61 -5.40 24.85
CA LEU A 389 2.20 -5.73 25.13
C LEU A 389 1.99 -7.15 25.60
N CYS A 390 3.04 -7.98 25.61
CA CYS A 390 2.91 -9.36 26.02
C CYS A 390 2.73 -9.48 27.54
N PRO A 391 1.86 -10.39 28.01
CA PRO A 391 1.72 -10.62 29.44
C PRO A 391 3.07 -11.08 30.01
N PRO A 392 3.44 -10.63 31.22
CA PRO A 392 4.66 -11.11 31.86
C PRO A 392 4.59 -12.63 31.99
N PRO A 393 5.73 -13.34 31.87
CA PRO A 393 5.76 -14.79 32.03
C PRO A 393 5.12 -15.12 33.38
N THR A 394 4.00 -15.84 33.34
CA THR A 394 3.29 -16.22 34.56
C THR A 394 4.25 -17.12 35.34
N ALA A 395 4.74 -16.65 36.48
CA ALA A 395 5.39 -17.54 37.44
C ALA A 395 4.39 -18.67 37.71
N ALA A 396 4.85 -19.92 37.55
CA ALA A 396 4.01 -21.07 37.83
C ALA A 396 3.37 -20.87 39.21
N PRO A 397 2.05 -21.07 39.37
CA PRO A 397 1.43 -20.96 40.69
C PRO A 397 2.21 -21.89 41.62
N LYS A 398 2.79 -21.32 42.69
CA LYS A 398 3.38 -22.12 43.77
C LYS A 398 2.28 -23.07 44.21
N SER A 399 2.49 -24.37 44.01
CA SER A 399 1.59 -25.39 44.52
C SER A 399 1.29 -25.07 45.99
N PRO A 400 0.02 -24.91 46.40
CA PRO A 400 -0.33 -24.74 47.81
C PRO A 400 -0.08 -26.04 48.61
N TRP A 401 0.23 -27.13 47.91
CA TRP A 401 0.58 -28.41 48.51
C TRP A 401 2.09 -28.48 48.78
N PRO A 402 2.50 -28.75 50.04
CA PRO A 402 3.89 -29.07 50.31
C PRO A 402 4.30 -30.28 49.49
N SER A 403 5.50 -30.21 48.90
CA SER A 403 6.12 -31.33 48.20
C SER A 403 6.21 -32.54 49.13
N VAL A 404 5.37 -33.55 48.88
CA VAL A 404 5.43 -34.84 49.57
C VAL A 404 6.75 -35.50 49.16
N PRO A 405 7.68 -35.79 50.09
CA PRO A 405 8.89 -36.52 49.77
C PRO A 405 8.51 -37.92 49.28
N PRO A 406 9.22 -38.48 48.29
CA PRO A 406 9.01 -39.87 47.91
C PRO A 406 9.24 -40.79 49.12
N PRO A 407 8.44 -41.87 49.28
CA PRO A 407 8.61 -42.78 50.40
C PRO A 407 10.01 -43.38 50.35
N GLY A 408 10.77 -43.15 51.44
CA GLY A 408 12.08 -43.76 51.63
C GLY A 408 11.93 -45.28 51.57
N ARG A 409 12.74 -45.92 50.71
CA ARG A 409 12.93 -47.37 50.79
C ARG A 409 13.60 -47.66 52.13
N GLY A 410 12.85 -48.25 53.05
CA GLY A 410 13.38 -48.80 54.28
C GLY A 410 14.15 -50.09 54.01
N SER A 411 15.32 -50.17 54.68
CA SER A 411 16.18 -51.33 54.98
C SER A 411 16.54 -52.29 53.84
#